data_AF-A0A2E3UUF5-F1
#
_entry.id   AF-A0A2E3UUF5-F1
#
_cell.length_a   1.000
_cell.length_b   1.000
_cell.length_c   1.000
_cell.angle_alpha   90.00
_cell.angle_beta   90.00
_cell.angle_gamma   90.00
#
_symmetry.space_group_name_H-M   'P 1'
#
loop_
_entity.id
_entity.type
_entity.pdbx_description
1 polymer ?
#
loop_
_entity_poly.entity_id
_entity_poly.type
_entity_poly.pdbx_seq_one_letter_code
_entity_poly.pdbx_strand_id
1 'polypeptide(L)'
;MSNVILFPSTLNTQPQASHSTNPIPKPFHEEESSVLSTKAEDQSFLLMLLQWPCFASFDKHVLLYQLLEKYYDDELNISQDYALEYMFHMNDPKSAFDVANALYAWNDEDRSFFLLSLNIHTDLIKQVKKEELS
;
A
#
# COMPACT_ATOMS: atom_id res chain seq x y z
N MET A 1 -12.40 -13.39 -41.07
CA MET A 1 -10.94 -13.45 -40.79
C MET A 1 -10.81 -13.57 -39.28
N SER A 2 -10.61 -14.79 -38.78
CA SER A 2 -10.55 -15.10 -37.35
C SER A 2 -9.14 -15.61 -37.04
N ASN A 3 -8.44 -14.95 -36.13
CA ASN A 3 -7.15 -15.42 -35.64
C ASN A 3 -7.36 -16.12 -34.29
N VAL A 4 -7.11 -17.44 -34.30
CA VAL A 4 -7.03 -18.31 -33.12
C VAL A 4 -5.56 -18.38 -32.75
N ILE A 5 -5.21 -18.06 -31.50
CA ILE A 5 -3.85 -18.22 -30.98
C ILE A 5 -3.72 -19.62 -30.36
N LEU A 6 -2.75 -20.39 -30.86
CA LEU A 6 -2.37 -21.73 -30.40
C LEU A 6 -1.35 -21.65 -29.26
N PHE A 7 -1.58 -22.40 -28.18
CA PHE A 7 -0.59 -22.63 -27.12
C PHE A 7 0.21 -23.91 -27.39
N PRO A 8 1.53 -23.94 -27.15
CA PRO A 8 2.29 -25.18 -27.24
C PRO A 8 2.10 -26.04 -25.98
N SER A 9 1.66 -27.27 -26.20
CA SER A 9 1.67 -28.38 -25.23
C SER A 9 3.02 -29.09 -25.28
N THR A 10 3.66 -29.29 -24.13
CA THR A 10 4.62 -30.40 -23.95
C THR A 10 4.35 -31.11 -22.64
N LEU A 11 3.78 -32.30 -22.76
CA LEU A 11 3.66 -33.33 -21.73
C LEU A 11 4.70 -34.41 -22.05
N ASN A 12 5.58 -34.75 -21.10
CA ASN A 12 6.04 -36.14 -20.97
C ASN A 12 6.60 -36.45 -19.56
N THR A 13 5.74 -37.08 -18.76
CA THR A 13 5.91 -38.33 -17.98
C THR A 13 7.09 -38.55 -16.99
N GLN A 14 6.68 -38.74 -15.72
CA GLN A 14 7.28 -39.29 -14.47
C GLN A 14 8.15 -40.58 -14.60
N PRO A 15 8.96 -41.03 -13.59
CA PRO A 15 8.50 -41.39 -12.22
C PRO A 15 9.46 -41.32 -10.98
N GLN A 16 8.81 -41.36 -9.80
CA GLN A 16 9.17 -41.92 -8.45
C GLN A 16 10.23 -41.29 -7.47
N ALA A 17 9.67 -40.78 -6.35
CA ALA A 17 9.95 -41.00 -4.92
C ALA A 17 11.36 -40.81 -4.29
N SER A 18 11.48 -39.85 -3.36
CA SER A 18 11.95 -40.06 -1.96
C SER A 18 11.99 -38.75 -1.15
N HIS A 19 11.62 -38.84 0.13
CA HIS A 19 11.61 -37.82 1.20
C HIS A 19 12.70 -36.74 1.16
N SER A 20 12.34 -35.48 1.43
CA SER A 20 13.11 -34.59 2.32
C SER A 20 12.32 -33.33 2.71
N THR A 21 12.00 -33.23 4.01
CA THR A 21 11.87 -32.01 4.83
C THR A 21 11.33 -30.73 4.17
N ASN A 22 10.11 -30.34 4.55
CA ASN A 22 9.63 -28.95 4.50
C ASN A 22 10.71 -28.03 5.10
N PRO A 23 11.23 -27.03 4.38
CA PRO A 23 11.84 -25.90 5.04
C PRO A 23 10.69 -25.09 5.65
N ILE A 24 10.58 -25.19 6.98
CA ILE A 24 9.94 -24.17 7.82
C ILE A 24 10.41 -22.81 7.28
N PRO A 25 9.51 -21.85 6.94
CA PRO A 25 9.93 -20.49 6.65
C PRO A 25 10.69 -20.00 7.88
N LYS A 26 12.01 -19.86 7.76
CA LYS A 26 12.81 -19.19 8.78
C LYS A 26 12.23 -17.79 8.94
N PRO A 27 12.10 -17.28 10.18
CA PRO A 27 11.73 -15.89 10.39
C PRO A 27 12.73 -15.04 9.62
N PHE A 28 12.21 -14.16 8.76
CA PHE A 28 13.06 -13.30 7.95
C PHE A 28 13.98 -12.51 8.87
N HIS A 29 15.26 -12.55 8.52
CA HIS A 29 16.30 -11.71 9.09
C HIS A 29 15.87 -10.24 8.97
N GLU A 30 15.87 -9.57 10.11
CA GLU A 30 15.88 -8.11 10.24
C GLU A 30 17.16 -7.58 9.58
N GLU A 31 17.08 -7.10 8.34
CA GLU A 31 18.08 -6.19 7.80
C GLU A 31 17.40 -4.96 7.20
N GLU A 32 17.57 -3.86 7.96
CA GLU A 32 17.65 -2.45 7.52
C GLU A 32 16.37 -1.72 7.08
N SER A 33 15.52 -1.40 8.06
CA SER A 33 14.94 -0.04 8.18
C SER A 33 14.51 0.21 9.63
N SER A 34 15.48 0.31 10.54
CA SER A 34 15.25 0.82 11.90
C SER A 34 15.29 2.35 11.86
N VAL A 35 14.30 2.97 11.22
CA VAL A 35 13.93 4.34 11.55
C VAL A 35 12.91 4.21 12.66
N LEU A 36 13.36 4.40 13.91
CA LEU A 36 12.47 4.55 15.06
C LEU A 36 11.57 5.76 14.80
N SER A 37 10.40 5.53 14.19
CA SER A 37 9.36 6.54 14.08
C SER A 37 9.05 7.05 15.49
N THR A 38 9.03 8.38 15.65
CA THR A 38 8.64 8.96 16.93
C THR A 38 7.14 8.77 17.14
N LYS A 39 6.71 8.67 18.40
CA LYS A 39 5.27 8.61 18.72
C LYS A 39 4.47 9.77 18.10
N ALA A 40 5.11 10.91 17.87
CA ALA A 40 4.49 12.08 17.24
C ALA A 40 4.31 11.90 15.72
N GLU A 41 5.26 11.28 15.04
CA GLU A 41 5.18 10.95 13.62
C GLU A 41 4.11 9.88 13.37
N ASP A 42 4.09 8.82 14.19
CA ASP A 42 3.06 7.78 14.14
C ASP A 42 1.65 8.37 14.32
N GLN A 43 1.49 9.27 15.29
CA GLN A 43 0.22 9.95 15.53
C GLN A 43 -0.17 10.83 14.34
N SER A 44 0.79 11.54 13.75
CA SER A 44 0.53 12.41 12.59
C SER A 44 0.13 11.59 11.37
N PHE A 45 0.84 10.50 11.10
CA PHE A 45 0.51 9.56 10.03
C PHE A 45 -0.89 8.98 10.21
N LEU A 46 -1.20 8.48 11.39
CA LEU A 46 -2.53 7.95 11.71
C LEU A 46 -3.62 9.02 11.52
N LEU A 47 -3.40 10.25 12.00
CA LEU A 47 -4.38 11.32 11.85
C LEU A 47 -4.64 11.66 10.38
N MET A 48 -3.61 11.66 9.54
CA MET A 48 -3.78 11.85 8.09
C MET A 48 -4.54 10.69 7.46
N LEU A 49 -4.21 9.45 7.81
CA LEU A 49 -4.88 8.27 7.29
C LEU A 49 -6.37 8.27 7.66
N LEU A 50 -6.72 8.61 8.91
CA LEU A 50 -8.11 8.69 9.37
C LEU A 50 -8.92 9.85 8.75
N GLN A 51 -8.30 10.75 7.97
CA GLN A 51 -9.06 11.73 7.17
C GLN A 51 -9.66 11.12 5.89
N TRP A 52 -9.17 9.97 5.44
CA TRP A 52 -9.68 9.32 4.26
C TRP A 52 -11.13 8.86 4.47
N PRO A 53 -12.07 9.11 3.53
CA PRO A 53 -13.48 8.75 3.69
C PRO A 53 -13.70 7.24 3.93
N CYS A 54 -12.91 6.38 3.30
CA CYS A 54 -12.94 4.93 3.54
C CYS A 54 -12.57 4.52 4.98
N PHE A 55 -12.00 5.42 5.79
CA PHE A 55 -11.74 5.23 7.22
C PHE A 55 -12.75 5.96 8.12
N ALA A 56 -13.81 6.58 7.58
CA ALA A 56 -14.78 7.32 8.37
C ALA A 56 -15.47 6.49 9.48
N SER A 57 -15.56 5.17 9.28
CA SER A 57 -16.14 4.23 10.26
C SER A 57 -15.14 3.67 11.27
N PHE A 58 -13.84 4.00 11.17
CA PHE A 58 -12.84 3.53 12.12
C PHE A 58 -12.99 4.22 13.48
N ASP A 59 -12.56 3.53 14.54
CA ASP A 59 -12.48 4.13 15.87
C ASP A 59 -11.43 5.26 15.86
N LYS A 60 -11.82 6.45 16.33
CA LYS A 60 -10.93 7.62 16.45
C LYS A 60 -9.84 7.43 17.49
N HIS A 61 -9.99 6.44 18.37
CA HIS A 61 -9.01 6.08 19.39
C HIS A 61 -8.14 4.88 19.00
N VAL A 62 -8.27 4.38 17.76
CA VAL A 62 -7.39 3.32 17.25
C VAL A 62 -5.93 3.77 17.35
N LEU A 63 -5.05 2.85 17.73
CA LEU A 63 -3.61 3.08 17.72
C LEU A 63 -3.05 2.60 16.38
N LEU A 64 -1.98 3.23 15.89
CA LEU A 64 -1.42 2.91 14.58
C LEU A 64 -1.10 1.41 14.45
N TYR A 65 -0.50 0.80 15.48
CA TYR A 65 -0.18 -0.63 15.45
C TYR A 65 -1.41 -1.52 15.27
N GLN A 66 -2.57 -1.14 15.82
CA GLN A 66 -3.81 -1.92 15.68
C GLN A 66 -4.36 -1.83 14.26
N LEU A 67 -4.16 -0.69 13.59
CA LEU A 67 -4.51 -0.53 12.19
C LEU A 67 -3.56 -1.37 11.30
N LEU A 68 -2.27 -1.40 11.64
CA LEU A 68 -1.30 -2.25 10.93
C LEU A 68 -1.57 -3.74 11.13
N GLU A 69 -1.96 -4.17 12.34
CA GLU A 69 -2.42 -5.55 12.59
C GLU A 69 -3.58 -5.91 11.66
N LYS A 70 -4.59 -5.03 11.53
CA LYS A 70 -5.69 -5.24 10.59
C LYS A 70 -5.26 -5.33 9.14
N TYR A 71 -4.25 -4.57 8.74
CA TYR A 71 -3.68 -4.64 7.40
C TYR A 71 -2.96 -5.97 7.16
N TYR A 72 -2.15 -6.44 8.13
CA TYR A 72 -1.44 -7.72 8.00
C TYR A 72 -2.34 -8.95 8.11
N ASP A 73 -3.47 -8.83 8.81
CA ASP A 73 -4.46 -9.88 8.98
C ASP A 73 -5.55 -9.88 7.87
N ASP A 74 -5.37 -9.09 6.80
CA ASP A 74 -6.33 -8.93 5.68
C ASP A 74 -7.76 -8.53 6.14
N GLU A 75 -7.87 -7.75 7.23
CA GLU A 75 -9.15 -7.30 7.80
C GLU A 75 -9.62 -5.94 7.28
N LEU A 76 -8.77 -5.23 6.54
CA LEU A 76 -9.15 -4.00 5.85
C LEU A 76 -9.97 -4.33 4.60
N ASN A 77 -10.82 -3.40 4.20
CA ASN A 77 -11.44 -3.49 2.88
C ASN A 77 -10.49 -2.94 1.81
N ILE A 78 -10.76 -3.30 0.55
CA ILE A 78 -9.90 -2.94 -0.59
C ILE A 78 -9.67 -1.43 -0.74
N SER A 79 -10.65 -0.59 -0.40
CA SER A 79 -10.51 0.87 -0.47
C SER A 79 -9.55 1.39 0.62
N GLN A 80 -9.60 0.80 1.81
CA GLN A 80 -8.71 1.09 2.93
C GLN A 80 -7.28 0.61 2.65
N ASP A 81 -7.12 -0.58 2.06
CA ASP A 81 -5.82 -1.11 1.64
C ASP A 81 -5.13 -0.15 0.68
N TYR A 82 -5.81 0.25 -0.40
CA TYR A 82 -5.22 1.18 -1.36
C TYR A 82 -4.91 2.56 -0.78
N ALA A 83 -5.72 3.05 0.17
CA ALA A 83 -5.43 4.30 0.86
C ALA A 83 -4.17 4.18 1.73
N LEU A 84 -4.00 3.06 2.44
CA LEU A 84 -2.80 2.81 3.24
C LEU A 84 -1.56 2.61 2.36
N GLU A 85 -1.65 1.81 1.31
CA GLU A 85 -0.57 1.62 0.33
C GLU A 85 -0.13 2.96 -0.28
N TYR A 86 -1.09 3.79 -0.73
CA TYR A 86 -0.79 5.11 -1.25
C TYR A 86 0.01 5.96 -0.24
N MET A 87 -0.42 5.97 1.03
CA MET A 87 0.24 6.75 2.07
C MET A 87 1.66 6.24 2.37
N PHE A 88 1.91 4.94 2.34
CA PHE A 88 3.27 4.39 2.49
C PHE A 88 4.18 4.73 1.32
N HIS A 89 3.61 4.84 0.14
CA HIS A 89 4.36 4.97 -1.10
C HIS A 89 4.43 6.39 -1.66
N MET A 90 3.75 7.35 -1.04
CA MET A 90 3.62 8.72 -1.55
C MET A 90 4.98 9.39 -1.85
N ASN A 91 6.02 9.07 -1.07
CA ASN A 91 7.36 9.63 -1.22
C ASN A 91 8.34 8.69 -1.93
N ASP A 92 7.90 7.51 -2.37
CA ASP A 92 8.76 6.53 -3.05
C ASP A 92 8.61 6.65 -4.58
N PRO A 93 9.60 7.23 -5.28
CA PRO A 93 9.55 7.38 -6.74
C PRO A 93 9.63 6.04 -7.49
N LYS A 94 9.95 4.94 -6.80
CA LYS A 94 9.99 3.57 -7.34
C LYS A 94 8.79 2.74 -6.91
N SER A 95 7.80 3.36 -6.25
CA SER A 95 6.63 2.64 -5.79
C SER A 95 5.93 1.92 -6.94
N ALA A 96 5.50 0.69 -6.65
CA ALA A 96 4.62 -0.09 -7.50
C ALA A 96 3.12 0.18 -7.25
N PHE A 97 2.77 1.25 -6.52
CA PHE A 97 1.39 1.59 -6.19
C PHE A 97 0.55 1.72 -7.47
N ASP A 98 -0.45 0.84 -7.59
CA ASP A 98 -1.32 0.77 -8.76
C ASP A 98 -2.48 1.76 -8.62
N VAL A 99 -2.21 3.01 -9.03
CA VAL A 99 -3.21 4.08 -9.00
C VAL A 99 -4.47 3.73 -9.82
N ALA A 100 -4.35 2.94 -10.88
CA ALA A 100 -5.52 2.61 -11.71
C ALA A 100 -6.49 1.71 -10.94
N ASN A 101 -5.97 0.66 -10.30
CA ASN A 101 -6.79 -0.22 -9.47
C ASN A 101 -7.33 0.50 -8.23
N ALA A 102 -6.53 1.37 -7.59
CA ALA A 102 -7.00 2.21 -6.48
C ALA A 102 -8.18 3.10 -6.89
N LEU A 103 -8.11 3.76 -8.06
CA LEU A 103 -9.22 4.57 -8.58
C LEU A 103 -10.49 3.75 -8.87
N TYR A 104 -10.36 2.49 -9.27
CA TYR A 104 -11.51 1.60 -9.44
C TYR A 104 -12.15 1.20 -8.10
N ALA A 105 -11.33 0.94 -7.08
CA ALA A 105 -11.79 0.53 -5.76
C ALA A 105 -12.36 1.67 -4.90
N TRP A 106 -11.84 2.88 -5.07
CA TRP A 106 -12.30 4.06 -4.35
C TRP A 106 -13.66 4.56 -4.84
N ASN A 107 -14.48 5.01 -3.91
CA ASN A 107 -15.72 5.70 -4.25
C ASN A 107 -15.45 7.17 -4.65
N ASP A 108 -16.51 7.93 -4.95
CA ASP A 108 -16.35 9.31 -5.39
C ASP A 108 -15.77 10.25 -4.31
N GLU A 109 -16.06 9.99 -3.04
CA GLU A 109 -15.50 10.77 -1.92
C GLU A 109 -14.01 10.47 -1.74
N ASP A 110 -13.62 9.20 -1.77
CA ASP A 110 -12.22 8.75 -1.69
C ASP A 110 -11.39 9.32 -2.85
N ARG A 111 -11.90 9.24 -4.09
CA ARG A 111 -11.24 9.82 -5.27
C ARG A 111 -11.09 11.34 -5.14
N SER A 112 -12.12 12.02 -4.64
CA SER A 112 -12.09 13.46 -4.43
C SER A 112 -11.04 13.85 -3.38
N PHE A 113 -10.94 13.06 -2.30
CA PHE A 113 -9.93 13.26 -1.28
C PHE A 113 -8.51 13.00 -1.79
N PHE A 114 -8.31 11.94 -2.59
CA PHE A 114 -7.03 11.67 -3.28
C PHE A 114 -6.60 12.84 -4.18
N LEU A 115 -7.51 13.40 -4.98
CA LEU A 115 -7.18 14.57 -5.81
C LEU A 115 -6.85 15.80 -4.96
N LEU A 116 -7.56 16.00 -3.85
CA LEU A 116 -7.28 17.08 -2.92
C LEU A 116 -5.89 16.93 -2.28
N SER A 117 -5.51 15.72 -1.83
CA SER A 117 -4.20 15.48 -1.23
C SER A 117 -3.08 15.78 -2.22
N LEU A 118 -3.20 15.34 -3.48
CA LEU A 118 -2.24 15.66 -4.54
C LEU A 118 -2.09 17.17 -4.79
N ASN A 119 -3.21 17.91 -4.78
CA ASN A 119 -3.19 19.35 -4.95
C ASN A 119 -2.45 20.04 -3.79
N ILE A 120 -2.76 19.66 -2.55
CA ILE A 120 -2.09 20.17 -1.35
C ILE A 120 -0.58 19.88 -1.41
N HIS A 121 -0.19 18.64 -1.72
CA HIS A 121 1.22 18.27 -1.85
C HIS A 121 1.94 19.09 -2.93
N THR A 122 1.30 19.27 -4.08
CA THR A 122 1.85 20.05 -5.18
C THR A 122 2.07 21.51 -4.79
N ASP A 123 1.13 22.11 -4.06
CA ASP A 123 1.24 23.50 -3.61
C ASP A 123 2.30 23.69 -2.52
N LEU A 124 2.42 22.74 -1.59
CA LEU A 124 3.52 22.73 -0.60
C LEU A 124 4.88 22.67 -1.29
N ILE A 125 5.05 21.81 -2.30
CA ILE A 125 6.30 21.71 -3.06
C ILE A 125 6.63 23.06 -3.74
N LYS A 126 5.63 23.74 -4.31
CA LYS A 126 5.84 25.07 -4.93
C LYS A 126 6.27 26.12 -3.91
N GLN A 127 5.70 26.09 -2.71
CA GLN A 127 6.04 27.03 -1.63
C GLN A 127 7.49 26.84 -1.17
N VAL A 128 7.89 25.60 -0.89
CA VAL A 128 9.28 25.29 -0.49
C VAL A 128 10.28 25.76 -1.56
N LYS A 129 10.01 25.45 -2.84
CA LYS A 129 10.87 25.92 -3.94
C LYS A 129 10.96 27.44 -4.05
N LYS A 130 9.89 28.16 -3.70
CA LYS A 130 9.90 29.63 -3.70
C LYS A 130 10.76 30.19 -2.57
N GLU A 131 10.71 29.56 -1.40
CA GLU A 131 11.51 29.95 -0.23
C GLU A 131 13.00 29.67 -0.44
N GLU A 132 13.36 28.55 -1.07
CA GLU A 132 14.76 28.21 -1.40
C GLU A 132 15.42 29.18 -2.41
N LEU A 133 14.59 29.86 -3.23
CA LEU A 133 15.04 30.80 -4.26
C LEU A 133 14.99 32.27 -3.82
N SER A 134 14.51 32.58 -2.60
CA SER A 134 14.40 33.94 -2.05
C SER A 134 15.54 34.26 -1.09
#